data_AF-A0A8T6RGJ2-F1
#
_entry.id   AF-A0A8T6RGJ2-F1
#
_cell.length_a   1.000
_cell.length_b   1.000
_cell.length_c   1.000
_cell.angle_alpha   90.00
_cell.angle_beta   90.00
_cell.angle_gamma   90.00
#
_symmetry.space_group_name_H-M   'P 1'
#
loop_
_entity.id
_entity.type
_entity.pdbx_description
1 polymer ?
#
loop_
_entity_poly.entity_id
_entity_poly.type
_entity_poly.pdbx_seq_one_letter_code
_entity_poly.pdbx_strand_id
1 'polypeptide(L)'
;MSEYDLSGANAPLEERIAKREIFFLQKKIGKPEAKVVIEKKIPKLFKGASGVEIEYLEVLDNYNPFIFIKGQYRVNYLKQEIISFPVPHHVVGAKVYDKVIEIGEPLTGEKQKKRALDINIVMKTKFETDEESIAFNPDGKTMNPKTIIEWKKENASSNFLDTNSEEVRRFAITTDQAIDQLRKKLLSKRPSDIKKINEEVFEISKNWVVLSPLFLYTLKYKEETKQVIIDAISQDFKVL
;
A
#
# COMPACT_ATOMS: atom_id res chain seq x y z
N MET A 1 -37.70 6.12 -8.07
CA MET A 1 -36.72 6.08 -9.18
C MET A 1 -36.21 4.67 -9.32
N SER A 2 -35.97 4.20 -10.54
CA SER A 2 -35.46 2.84 -10.79
C SER A 2 -34.03 2.70 -10.27
N GLU A 3 -33.63 1.53 -9.76
CA GLU A 3 -32.24 1.26 -9.38
C GLU A 3 -31.28 1.19 -10.60
N TYR A 4 -31.82 1.19 -11.82
CA TYR A 4 -31.10 1.24 -13.09
C TYR A 4 -31.10 2.63 -13.72
N ASP A 5 -31.57 3.65 -13.00
CA ASP A 5 -31.56 5.02 -13.46
C ASP A 5 -30.12 5.55 -13.51
N LEU A 6 -29.66 5.91 -14.70
CA LEU A 6 -28.34 6.48 -14.94
C LEU A 6 -28.25 7.96 -14.53
N SER A 7 -29.37 8.62 -14.23
CA SER A 7 -29.39 10.01 -13.80
C SER A 7 -29.03 10.18 -12.32
N GLY A 8 -28.59 11.39 -11.95
CA GLY A 8 -28.22 11.76 -10.58
C GLY A 8 -26.71 11.76 -10.32
N ALA A 9 -26.33 12.16 -9.11
CA ALA A 9 -24.93 12.21 -8.69
C ALA A 9 -24.38 10.80 -8.43
N ASN A 10 -23.08 10.65 -8.66
CA ASN A 10 -22.33 9.47 -8.22
C ASN A 10 -22.26 9.44 -6.69
N ALA A 11 -22.27 8.24 -6.10
CA ALA A 11 -21.87 8.09 -4.71
C ALA A 11 -20.42 8.59 -4.53
N PRO A 12 -20.10 9.24 -3.40
CA PRO A 12 -18.74 9.63 -3.09
C PRO A 12 -17.86 8.39 -2.86
N LEU A 13 -16.55 8.55 -3.05
CA LEU A 13 -15.57 7.56 -2.62
C LEU A 13 -15.53 7.52 -1.09
N GLU A 14 -15.91 6.38 -0.51
CA GLU A 14 -15.77 6.11 0.91
C GLU A 14 -14.36 5.60 1.22
N GLU A 15 -13.69 6.19 2.21
CA GLU A 15 -12.39 5.72 2.67
C GLU A 15 -12.49 5.01 4.02
N ARG A 16 -12.02 3.76 4.07
CA ARG A 16 -11.95 2.94 5.29
C ARG A 16 -10.51 2.62 5.60
N ILE A 17 -9.92 3.35 6.54
CA ILE A 17 -8.50 3.22 6.87
C ILE A 17 -8.35 2.50 8.22
N ALA A 18 -7.73 1.31 8.22
CA ALA A 18 -7.36 0.63 9.45
C ALA A 18 -6.48 1.51 10.33
N LYS A 19 -6.69 1.41 11.65
CA LYS A 19 -5.85 2.10 12.64
C LYS A 19 -4.39 1.71 12.46
N ARG A 20 -3.51 2.69 12.66
CA ARG A 20 -2.06 2.46 12.61
C ARG A 20 -1.64 1.54 13.77
N GLU A 21 -1.03 0.42 13.44
CA GLU A 21 -0.41 -0.50 14.38
C GLU A 21 1.11 -0.32 14.36
N ILE A 22 1.73 -0.36 15.54
CA ILE A 22 3.18 -0.19 15.68
C ILE A 22 3.75 -1.49 16.23
N PHE A 23 4.85 -1.95 15.65
CA PHE A 23 5.55 -3.16 16.03
C PHE A 23 7.03 -2.88 16.26
N PHE A 24 7.65 -3.60 17.19
CA PHE A 24 9.10 -3.74 17.26
C PHE A 24 9.55 -5.00 16.56
N LEU A 25 10.68 -4.93 15.86
CA LEU A 25 11.40 -6.14 15.50
C LEU A 25 12.05 -6.74 16.73
N GLN A 26 11.90 -8.05 16.88
CA GLN A 26 12.50 -8.77 17.99
C GLN A 26 14.03 -8.71 17.91
N LYS A 27 14.65 -8.05 18.90
CA LYS A 27 16.11 -7.92 19.03
C LYS A 27 16.76 -9.31 19.01
N LYS A 28 17.84 -9.48 18.25
CA LYS A 28 18.70 -10.68 18.32
C LYS A 28 19.84 -10.53 19.30
N ILE A 29 20.25 -9.29 19.55
CA ILE A 29 21.33 -8.94 20.47
C ILE A 29 20.91 -7.81 21.40
N GLY A 30 21.45 -7.83 22.62
CA GLY A 30 21.33 -6.73 23.56
C GLY A 30 22.53 -5.77 23.47
N LYS A 31 22.53 -4.77 24.35
CA LYS A 31 23.63 -3.82 24.51
C LYS A 31 24.97 -4.51 24.89
N PRO A 32 25.01 -5.56 25.75
CA PRO A 32 26.26 -6.25 26.06
C PRO A 32 26.90 -6.91 24.83
N GLU A 33 26.11 -7.60 24.01
CA GLU A 33 26.61 -8.25 22.79
C GLU A 33 27.00 -7.21 21.72
N ALA A 34 26.23 -6.12 21.60
CA ALA A 34 26.59 -5.01 20.72
C ALA A 34 27.94 -4.38 21.09
N LYS A 35 28.22 -4.23 22.39
CA LYS A 35 29.52 -3.76 22.89
C LYS A 35 30.65 -4.68 22.41
N VAL A 36 30.48 -6.00 22.50
CA VAL A 36 31.47 -6.98 22.01
C VAL A 36 31.72 -6.84 20.50
N VAL A 37 30.67 -6.54 19.71
CA VAL A 37 30.82 -6.28 18.26
C VAL A 37 31.67 -5.02 18.02
N ILE A 38 31.43 -3.94 18.78
CA ILE A 38 32.21 -2.70 18.71
C ILE A 38 33.66 -2.94 19.10
N GLU A 39 33.91 -3.67 20.18
CA GLU A 39 35.26 -3.94 20.68
C GLU A 39 36.15 -4.63 19.63
N LYS A 40 35.58 -5.56 18.86
CA LYS A 40 36.27 -6.21 17.74
C LYS A 40 36.62 -5.26 16.59
N LYS A 41 35.96 -4.10 16.50
CA LYS A 41 36.18 -3.07 15.47
C LYS A 41 37.04 -1.90 15.97
N ILE A 42 37.24 -1.74 17.28
CA ILE A 42 38.04 -0.64 17.87
C ILE A 42 39.39 -0.42 17.16
N PRO A 43 40.21 -1.46 16.87
CA PRO A 43 41.51 -1.24 16.23
C PRO A 43 41.41 -0.61 14.83
N LYS A 44 40.26 -0.76 14.16
CA LYS A 44 39.97 -0.13 12.86
C LYS A 44 39.37 1.26 13.01
N LEU A 45 38.72 1.54 14.15
CA LEU A 45 38.09 2.83 14.43
C LEU A 45 39.12 3.85 14.89
N PHE A 46 40.04 3.46 15.76
CA PHE A 46 41.03 4.36 16.34
C PHE A 46 42.43 3.82 16.12
N LYS A 47 43.28 4.62 15.46
CA LYS A 47 44.67 4.23 15.18
C LYS A 47 45.44 4.14 16.50
N GLY A 48 45.99 2.95 16.79
CA GLY A 48 46.78 2.72 18.01
C GLY A 48 45.97 2.41 19.26
N ALA A 49 44.65 2.20 19.17
CA ALA A 49 43.82 1.80 20.31
C ALA A 49 43.84 0.29 20.62
N SER A 50 44.71 -0.48 19.96
CA SER A 50 44.83 -1.92 20.20
C SER A 50 45.23 -2.21 21.65
N GLY A 51 44.35 -2.87 22.41
CA GLY A 51 44.60 -3.25 23.80
C GLY A 51 44.48 -2.10 24.80
N VAL A 52 43.92 -0.96 24.40
CA VAL A 52 43.66 0.19 25.29
C VAL A 52 42.15 0.29 25.53
N GLU A 53 41.78 0.67 26.76
CA GLU A 53 40.38 0.88 27.15
C GLU A 53 39.79 2.09 26.43
N ILE A 54 38.63 1.91 25.80
CA ILE A 54 37.85 2.97 25.13
C ILE A 54 36.76 3.44 26.09
N GLU A 55 36.59 4.75 26.20
CA GLU A 55 35.50 5.34 26.98
C GLU A 55 34.19 5.28 26.18
N TYR A 56 33.15 4.72 26.79
CA TYR A 56 31.79 4.69 26.26
C TYR A 56 31.01 5.83 26.92
N LEU A 57 30.86 6.94 26.21
CA LEU A 57 30.24 8.15 26.76
C LEU A 57 28.73 8.05 26.84
N GLU A 58 28.10 7.41 25.86
CA GLU A 58 26.64 7.35 25.75
C GLU A 58 26.19 6.10 24.99
N VAL A 59 25.04 5.53 25.39
CA VAL A 59 24.39 4.41 24.72
C VAL A 59 22.88 4.63 24.62
N LEU A 60 22.42 5.08 23.46
CA LEU A 60 21.00 5.33 23.19
C LEU A 60 20.35 4.17 22.43
N ASP A 61 19.10 3.86 22.80
CA ASP A 61 18.23 3.05 21.96
C ASP A 61 17.66 3.94 20.85
N ASN A 62 17.78 3.49 19.60
CA ASN A 62 17.23 4.17 18.44
C ASN A 62 16.44 3.19 17.58
N TYR A 63 15.60 3.70 16.67
CA TYR A 63 14.75 2.88 15.82
C TYR A 63 14.74 3.34 14.37
N ASN A 64 14.88 2.39 13.47
CA ASN A 64 14.66 2.57 12.03
C ASN A 64 13.21 2.19 11.69
N PRO A 65 12.36 3.11 11.21
CA PRO A 65 10.98 2.79 10.89
C PRO A 65 10.82 2.24 9.47
N PHE A 66 10.04 1.18 9.35
CA PHE A 66 9.54 0.61 8.11
C PHE A 66 8.04 0.79 8.06
N ILE A 67 7.48 1.04 6.88
CA ILE A 67 6.04 1.17 6.68
C ILE A 67 5.54 0.01 5.83
N PHE A 68 4.41 -0.57 6.20
CA PHE A 68 3.69 -1.56 5.42
C PHE A 68 2.21 -1.19 5.36
N ILE A 69 1.67 -1.08 4.15
CA ILE A 69 0.26 -0.79 3.90
C ILE A 69 -0.32 -1.92 3.04
N LYS A 70 -1.51 -2.42 3.41
CA LYS A 70 -2.30 -3.37 2.60
C LYS A 70 -3.72 -2.85 2.44
N GLY A 71 -4.29 -3.02 1.26
CA GLY A 71 -5.64 -2.54 0.97
C GLY A 71 -6.17 -3.00 -0.38
N GLN A 72 -7.41 -2.62 -0.64
CA GLN A 72 -8.18 -2.98 -1.84
C GLN A 72 -9.12 -1.84 -2.24
N TYR A 73 -9.62 -1.93 -3.46
CA TYR A 73 -10.62 -1.03 -4.01
C TYR A 73 -11.80 -1.82 -4.58
N ARG A 74 -13.01 -1.35 -4.32
CA ARG A 74 -14.24 -1.94 -4.84
C ARG A 74 -15.23 -0.87 -5.28
N VAL A 75 -16.00 -1.17 -6.33
CA VAL A 75 -17.02 -0.28 -6.85
C VAL A 75 -18.23 -1.07 -7.36
N ASN A 76 -19.41 -0.65 -6.93
CA ASN A 76 -20.69 -1.07 -7.48
C ASN A 76 -21.19 0.06 -8.39
N TYR A 77 -21.39 -0.23 -9.67
CA TYR A 77 -21.72 0.77 -10.67
C TYR A 77 -22.74 0.28 -11.68
N LEU A 78 -23.30 1.22 -12.42
CA LEU A 78 -24.10 0.96 -13.61
C LEU A 78 -23.24 1.21 -14.85
N LYS A 79 -23.33 0.30 -15.81
CA LYS A 79 -22.82 0.49 -17.17
C LYS A 79 -23.94 0.34 -18.19
N GLN A 80 -23.74 0.95 -19.33
CA GLN A 80 -24.66 0.85 -20.46
C GLN A 80 -23.98 0.12 -21.60
N GLU A 81 -24.64 -0.90 -22.13
CA GLU A 81 -24.17 -1.65 -23.29
C GLU A 81 -25.28 -1.77 -24.33
N ILE A 82 -24.86 -1.94 -25.58
CA ILE A 82 -25.74 -2.24 -26.71
C ILE A 82 -25.53 -3.71 -27.04
N ILE A 83 -26.58 -4.51 -26.91
CA ILE A 83 -26.59 -5.88 -27.39
C ILE A 83 -27.27 -5.92 -28.76
N SER A 84 -26.53 -6.34 -29.77
CA SER A 84 -27.01 -6.49 -31.14
C SER A 84 -27.44 -7.94 -31.40
N PHE A 85 -28.72 -8.13 -31.72
CA PHE A 85 -29.25 -9.42 -32.14
C PHE A 85 -29.39 -9.44 -33.67
N PRO A 86 -28.76 -10.36 -34.39
CA PRO A 86 -28.97 -10.49 -35.83
C PRO A 86 -30.44 -10.79 -36.13
N VAL A 87 -31.04 -10.05 -37.06
CA VAL A 87 -32.45 -10.22 -37.42
C VAL A 87 -32.58 -10.49 -38.93
N PRO A 88 -33.43 -11.44 -39.35
CA PRO A 88 -33.68 -11.67 -40.77
C PRO A 88 -34.16 -10.40 -41.49
N HIS A 89 -33.74 -10.23 -42.74
CA HIS A 89 -33.99 -9.01 -43.52
C HIS A 89 -35.49 -8.69 -43.73
N HIS A 90 -36.39 -9.66 -43.57
CA HIS A 90 -37.84 -9.50 -43.73
C HIS A 90 -38.59 -9.13 -42.44
N VAL A 91 -37.94 -9.12 -41.27
CA VAL A 91 -38.59 -8.80 -40.00
C VAL A 91 -38.68 -7.28 -39.83
N VAL A 92 -39.89 -6.76 -39.61
CA VAL A 92 -40.14 -5.31 -39.49
C VAL A 92 -40.22 -4.81 -38.05
N GLY A 93 -40.53 -5.69 -37.11
CA GLY A 93 -40.60 -5.37 -35.67
C GLY A 93 -40.33 -6.61 -34.81
N ALA A 94 -39.90 -6.40 -33.57
CA ALA A 94 -39.69 -7.45 -32.59
C ALA A 94 -40.31 -7.05 -31.24
N LYS A 95 -40.94 -7.99 -30.55
CA LYS A 95 -41.43 -7.78 -29.19
C LYS A 95 -40.37 -8.22 -28.19
N VAL A 96 -39.93 -7.30 -27.33
CA VAL A 96 -38.97 -7.54 -26.25
C VAL A 96 -39.68 -7.23 -24.93
N TYR A 97 -39.88 -8.26 -24.10
CA TYR A 97 -40.82 -8.21 -22.96
C TYR A 97 -42.19 -7.67 -23.41
N ASP A 98 -42.68 -6.59 -22.80
CA ASP A 98 -43.98 -5.99 -23.11
C ASP A 98 -43.92 -4.81 -24.08
N LYS A 99 -42.79 -4.60 -24.76
CA LYS A 99 -42.60 -3.52 -25.72
C LYS A 99 -42.34 -4.06 -27.12
N VAL A 100 -42.99 -3.45 -28.10
CA VAL A 100 -42.69 -3.67 -29.52
C VAL A 100 -41.64 -2.65 -29.94
N ILE A 101 -40.55 -3.14 -30.53
CA ILE A 101 -39.47 -2.34 -31.10
C ILE A 101 -39.57 -2.48 -32.62
N GLU A 102 -39.86 -1.38 -33.29
CA GLU A 102 -39.84 -1.32 -34.76
C GLU A 102 -38.38 -1.33 -35.25
N ILE A 103 -38.09 -2.23 -36.17
CA ILE A 103 -36.76 -2.41 -36.78
C ILE A 103 -36.69 -1.64 -38.13
N GLY A 104 -37.85 -1.21 -38.65
CA GLY A 104 -37.98 -0.46 -39.89
C GLY A 104 -38.26 -1.34 -41.10
N GLU A 105 -38.24 -0.75 -42.30
CA GLU A 105 -38.63 -1.44 -43.53
C GLU A 105 -37.69 -2.62 -43.88
N PRO A 106 -38.18 -3.64 -44.60
CA PRO A 106 -37.35 -4.74 -45.11
C PRO A 106 -36.20 -4.23 -45.99
N LEU A 107 -35.00 -4.76 -45.76
CA LEU A 107 -33.82 -4.41 -46.57
C LEU A 107 -33.71 -5.33 -47.81
N THR A 108 -33.34 -4.74 -48.95
CA THR A 108 -33.08 -5.44 -50.22
C THR A 108 -31.62 -5.29 -50.66
N GLY A 109 -31.11 -6.23 -51.45
CA GLY A 109 -29.73 -6.20 -51.98
C GLY A 109 -28.63 -6.49 -50.96
N GLU A 110 -27.41 -5.97 -51.16
CA GLU A 110 -26.23 -6.25 -50.30
C GLU A 110 -26.42 -5.84 -48.83
N LYS A 111 -27.35 -4.92 -48.55
CA LYS A 111 -27.71 -4.46 -47.20
C LYS A 111 -28.40 -5.54 -46.35
N GLN A 112 -28.87 -6.64 -46.95
CA GLN A 112 -29.48 -7.77 -46.23
C GLN A 112 -28.54 -8.45 -45.22
N LYS A 113 -27.22 -8.38 -45.43
CA LYS A 113 -26.22 -9.12 -44.65
C LYS A 113 -25.89 -8.51 -43.28
N LYS A 114 -26.39 -7.30 -42.95
CA LYS A 114 -26.00 -6.54 -41.76
C LYS A 114 -27.18 -5.94 -41.00
N ARG A 115 -28.30 -6.67 -40.88
CA ARG A 115 -29.47 -6.22 -40.10
C ARG A 115 -29.42 -6.78 -38.68
N ALA A 116 -29.49 -5.89 -37.69
CA ALA A 116 -29.53 -6.26 -36.28
C ALA A 116 -30.54 -5.40 -35.51
N LEU A 117 -31.08 -5.97 -34.44
CA LEU A 117 -31.84 -5.28 -33.41
C LEU A 117 -30.88 -4.91 -32.27
N ASP A 118 -30.66 -3.62 -32.08
CA ASP A 118 -29.82 -3.09 -31.03
C ASP A 118 -30.66 -2.77 -29.79
N ILE A 119 -30.35 -3.43 -28.67
CA ILE A 119 -31.02 -3.21 -27.40
C ILE A 119 -30.06 -2.52 -26.44
N ASN A 120 -30.41 -1.30 -26.04
CA ASN A 120 -29.73 -0.60 -24.96
C ASN A 120 -30.11 -1.22 -23.61
N ILE A 121 -29.12 -1.78 -22.93
CA ILE A 121 -29.30 -2.32 -21.58
C ILE A 121 -28.46 -1.53 -20.58
N VAL A 122 -28.99 -1.43 -19.36
CA VAL A 122 -28.24 -0.93 -18.20
C VAL A 122 -27.98 -2.10 -17.28
N MET A 123 -26.73 -2.34 -16.96
CA MET A 123 -26.31 -3.43 -16.08
C MET A 123 -25.75 -2.87 -14.78
N LYS A 124 -26.11 -3.52 -13.68
CA LYS A 124 -25.47 -3.33 -12.38
C LYS A 124 -24.28 -4.26 -12.27
N THR A 125 -23.10 -3.70 -12.07
CA THR A 125 -21.84 -4.43 -12.08
C THR A 125 -21.06 -4.15 -10.80
N LYS A 126 -20.40 -5.19 -10.30
CA LYS A 126 -19.45 -5.09 -9.19
C LYS A 126 -18.04 -5.31 -9.73
N PHE A 127 -17.12 -4.45 -9.33
CA PHE A 127 -15.69 -4.61 -9.57
C PHE A 127 -14.95 -4.53 -8.24
N GLU A 128 -13.95 -5.38 -8.07
CA GLU A 128 -13.15 -5.48 -6.86
C GLU A 128 -11.73 -5.87 -7.26
N THR A 129 -10.73 -5.16 -6.74
CA THR A 129 -9.32 -5.52 -6.91
C THR A 129 -8.94 -6.58 -5.90
N ASP A 130 -8.00 -7.46 -6.25
CA ASP A 130 -7.27 -8.23 -5.22
C ASP A 130 -6.64 -7.28 -4.20
N GLU A 131 -6.49 -7.72 -2.95
CA GLU A 131 -5.73 -6.97 -1.96
C GLU A 131 -4.27 -6.82 -2.40
N GLU A 132 -3.80 -5.58 -2.44
CA GLU A 132 -2.42 -5.26 -2.73
C GLU A 132 -1.71 -4.71 -1.50
N SER A 133 -0.39 -4.87 -1.47
CA SER A 133 0.46 -4.33 -0.42
C SER A 133 1.64 -3.57 -1.00
N ILE A 134 2.08 -2.57 -0.26
CA ILE A 134 3.31 -1.82 -0.49
C ILE A 134 4.08 -1.70 0.82
N ALA A 135 5.39 -1.62 0.72
CA ALA A 135 6.27 -1.51 1.87
C ALA A 135 7.43 -0.56 1.55
N PHE A 136 7.88 0.16 2.57
CA PHE A 136 8.99 1.12 2.49
C PHE A 136 9.99 0.90 3.61
N ASN A 137 11.27 1.05 3.25
CA ASN A 137 12.36 1.08 4.21
C ASN A 137 12.49 2.49 4.86
N PRO A 138 13.39 2.66 5.85
CA PRO A 138 13.58 3.95 6.53
C PRO A 138 14.00 5.10 5.61
N ASP A 139 14.61 4.79 4.46
CA ASP A 139 15.02 5.77 3.44
C ASP A 139 13.90 6.08 2.43
N GLY A 140 12.70 5.53 2.62
CA GLY A 140 11.54 5.76 1.75
C GLY A 140 11.58 4.98 0.43
N LYS A 141 12.52 4.03 0.29
CA LYS A 141 12.61 3.17 -0.89
C LYS A 141 11.63 2.00 -0.76
N THR A 142 10.97 1.66 -1.86
CA THR A 142 10.08 0.51 -1.92
C THR A 142 10.84 -0.79 -1.64
N MET A 143 10.20 -1.69 -0.91
CA MET A 143 10.72 -3.03 -0.64
C MET A 143 9.63 -4.08 -0.84
N ASN A 144 10.04 -5.35 -0.88
CA ASN A 144 9.09 -6.46 -0.97
C ASN A 144 8.24 -6.55 0.31
N PRO A 145 6.90 -6.41 0.23
CA PRO A 145 6.05 -6.45 1.41
C PRO A 145 6.09 -7.80 2.15
N LYS A 146 6.38 -8.91 1.46
CA LYS A 146 6.50 -10.25 2.07
C LYS A 146 7.58 -10.29 3.15
N THR A 147 8.67 -9.56 2.94
CA THR A 147 9.78 -9.48 3.91
C THR A 147 9.31 -8.93 5.26
N ILE A 148 8.47 -7.87 5.25
CA ILE A 148 7.95 -7.30 6.50
C ILE A 148 6.98 -8.27 7.19
N ILE A 149 6.15 -8.98 6.42
CA ILE A 149 5.17 -9.94 6.96
C ILE A 149 5.89 -11.06 7.73
N GLU A 150 6.97 -11.59 7.17
CA GLU A 150 7.74 -12.72 7.72
C GLU A 150 8.56 -12.38 8.97
N TRP A 151 8.80 -11.10 9.24
CA TRP A 151 9.56 -10.69 10.42
C TRP A 151 8.90 -11.10 11.73
N LYS A 152 9.71 -11.53 12.70
CA LYS A 152 9.28 -11.70 14.08
C LYS A 152 9.10 -10.33 14.71
N LYS A 153 7.86 -10.04 15.11
CA LYS A 153 7.39 -8.73 15.54
C LYS A 153 6.73 -8.85 16.90
N GLU A 154 6.89 -7.83 17.72
CA GLU A 154 6.22 -7.67 19.00
C GLU A 154 5.39 -6.38 18.95
N ASN A 155 4.19 -6.38 19.55
CA ASN A 155 3.35 -5.19 19.55
C ASN A 155 4.00 -4.08 20.39
N ALA A 156 4.05 -2.88 19.82
CA ALA A 156 4.39 -1.68 20.55
C ALA A 156 3.11 -0.98 21.03
N SER A 157 3.26 -0.08 22.01
CA SER A 157 2.17 0.82 22.38
C SER A 157 1.82 1.75 21.20
N SER A 158 0.53 2.02 21.01
CA SER A 158 0.04 2.88 19.92
C SER A 158 0.55 4.32 19.99
N ASN A 159 0.92 4.78 21.19
CA ASN A 159 1.51 6.11 21.43
C ASN A 159 3.05 6.14 21.39
N PHE A 160 3.72 5.02 21.08
CA PHE A 160 5.17 4.94 21.17
C PHE A 160 5.88 6.00 20.31
N LEU A 161 5.40 6.22 19.09
CA LEU A 161 5.96 7.22 18.17
C LEU A 161 5.78 8.65 18.69
N ASP A 162 4.70 8.92 19.42
CA ASP A 162 4.39 10.25 19.93
C ASP A 162 5.28 10.57 21.13
N THR A 163 5.53 9.58 21.99
CA THR A 163 6.35 9.74 23.21
C THR A 163 7.85 9.65 22.93
N ASN A 164 8.29 8.90 21.91
CA ASN A 164 9.70 8.60 21.65
C ASN A 164 10.16 9.09 20.27
N SER A 165 9.62 10.22 19.82
CA SER A 165 9.89 10.74 18.47
C SER A 165 11.38 11.06 18.21
N GLU A 166 12.14 11.38 19.26
CA GLU A 166 13.59 11.64 19.18
C GLU A 166 14.42 10.36 19.00
N GLU A 167 13.93 9.22 19.48
CA GLU A 167 14.58 7.91 19.38
C GLU A 167 14.23 7.18 18.07
N VAL A 168 13.26 7.70 17.33
CA VAL A 168 12.84 7.12 16.05
C VAL A 168 13.42 7.96 14.93
N ARG A 169 14.22 7.33 14.05
CA ARG A 169 14.71 7.99 12.85
C ARG A 169 13.54 8.58 12.08
N ARG A 170 13.66 9.84 11.67
CA ARG A 170 12.62 10.52 10.89
C ARG A 170 12.25 9.71 9.64
N PHE A 171 10.95 9.56 9.45
CA PHE A 171 10.37 8.93 8.28
C PHE A 171 10.69 9.70 7.01
N ALA A 172 11.31 9.05 6.02
CA ALA A 172 11.46 9.62 4.68
C ALA A 172 10.14 9.65 3.91
N ILE A 173 9.24 8.70 4.19
CA ILE A 173 7.86 8.65 3.69
C ILE A 173 6.91 8.45 4.87
N THR A 174 5.84 9.23 4.93
CA THR A 174 4.80 9.09 5.96
C THR A 174 3.82 7.96 5.63
N THR A 175 3.05 7.50 6.61
CA THR A 175 1.99 6.51 6.37
C THR A 175 0.93 7.03 5.39
N ASP A 176 0.61 8.32 5.44
CA ASP A 176 -0.40 8.92 4.56
C ASP A 176 0.10 8.97 3.11
N GLN A 177 1.37 9.34 2.90
CA GLN A 177 2.00 9.27 1.58
C GLN A 177 2.05 7.84 1.04
N ALA A 178 2.28 6.83 1.90
CA ALA A 178 2.21 5.44 1.50
C ALA A 178 0.76 5.06 1.10
N ILE A 179 -0.24 5.41 1.91
CA ILE A 179 -1.65 5.18 1.60
C ILE A 179 -2.02 5.83 0.26
N ASP A 180 -1.58 7.06 -0.01
CA ASP A 180 -1.80 7.75 -1.28
C ASP A 180 -1.20 7.00 -2.48
N GLN A 181 -0.01 6.42 -2.32
CA GLN A 181 0.61 5.62 -3.37
C GLN A 181 -0.18 4.34 -3.66
N LEU A 182 -0.66 3.65 -2.61
CA LEU A 182 -1.52 2.48 -2.79
C LEU A 182 -2.85 2.88 -3.42
N ARG A 183 -3.45 4.00 -2.99
CA ARG A 183 -4.70 4.54 -3.55
C ARG A 183 -4.58 4.76 -5.04
N LYS A 184 -3.52 5.44 -5.51
CA LYS A 184 -3.26 5.68 -6.94
C LYS A 184 -3.14 4.37 -7.72
N LYS A 185 -2.43 3.39 -7.17
CA LYS A 185 -2.22 2.08 -7.80
C LYS A 185 -3.51 1.26 -7.93
N LEU A 186 -4.37 1.30 -6.92
CA LEU A 186 -5.64 0.57 -6.93
C LEU A 186 -6.68 1.27 -7.81
N LEU A 187 -6.80 2.59 -7.69
CA LEU A 187 -7.74 3.39 -8.50
C LEU A 187 -7.38 3.42 -9.98
N SER A 188 -6.11 3.20 -10.36
CA SER A 188 -5.76 3.07 -11.79
C SER A 188 -6.39 1.84 -12.47
N LYS A 189 -6.91 0.88 -11.69
CA LYS A 189 -7.64 -0.29 -12.19
C LYS A 189 -9.15 -0.05 -12.28
N ARG A 190 -9.63 1.15 -11.92
CA ARG A 190 -11.05 1.49 -11.97
C ARG A 190 -11.59 1.30 -13.40
N PRO A 191 -12.72 0.57 -13.59
CA PRO A 191 -13.30 0.36 -14.91
C PRO A 191 -13.63 1.67 -15.63
N SER A 192 -13.35 1.73 -16.93
CA SER A 192 -13.57 2.93 -17.76
C SER A 192 -14.99 3.04 -18.34
N ASP A 193 -15.77 1.96 -18.26
CA ASP A 193 -17.14 1.83 -18.76
C ASP A 193 -18.21 2.24 -17.72
N ILE A 194 -17.80 2.78 -16.57
CA ILE A 194 -18.68 3.28 -15.52
C ILE A 194 -19.53 4.44 -16.06
N LYS A 195 -20.86 4.28 -16.01
CA LYS A 195 -21.82 5.36 -16.29
C LYS A 195 -22.33 6.05 -15.04
N LYS A 196 -22.57 5.29 -13.97
CA LYS A 196 -22.99 5.81 -12.66
C LYS A 196 -22.46 4.94 -11.54
N ILE A 197 -22.01 5.56 -10.46
CA ILE A 197 -21.51 4.87 -9.26
C ILE A 197 -22.61 4.83 -8.21
N ASN A 198 -22.89 3.63 -7.71
CA ASN A 198 -23.83 3.40 -6.61
C ASN A 198 -23.11 3.28 -5.26
N GLU A 199 -21.90 2.69 -5.26
CA GLU A 199 -21.03 2.58 -4.08
C GLU A 199 -19.58 2.52 -4.58
N GLU A 200 -18.67 3.25 -3.94
CA GLU A 200 -17.24 3.21 -4.25
C GLU A 200 -16.47 3.25 -2.93
N VAL A 201 -15.60 2.26 -2.68
CA VAL A 201 -14.88 2.12 -1.41
C VAL A 201 -13.41 1.87 -1.67
N PHE A 202 -12.57 2.66 -1.01
CA PHE A 202 -11.14 2.42 -0.87
C PHE A 202 -10.87 1.99 0.58
N GLU A 203 -10.27 0.81 0.74
CA GLU A 203 -10.08 0.18 2.05
C GLU A 203 -8.61 -0.15 2.29
N ILE A 204 -8.07 0.32 3.42
CA ILE A 204 -6.77 -0.10 3.95
C ILE A 204 -7.04 -1.11 5.06
N SER A 205 -6.75 -2.38 4.80
CA SER A 205 -6.91 -3.48 5.77
C SER A 205 -5.76 -3.57 6.76
N LYS A 206 -4.56 -3.09 6.40
CA LYS A 206 -3.39 -3.04 7.30
C LYS A 206 -2.61 -1.74 7.14
N ASN A 207 -2.30 -1.09 8.26
CA ASN A 207 -1.47 0.11 8.34
C ASN A 207 -0.43 -0.08 9.44
N TRP A 208 0.75 -0.56 9.06
CA TRP A 208 1.79 -0.99 10.01
C TRP A 208 3.00 -0.06 9.94
N VAL A 209 3.50 0.30 11.11
CA VAL A 209 4.85 0.83 11.30
C VAL A 209 5.66 -0.22 12.06
N VAL A 210 6.78 -0.66 11.49
CA VAL A 210 7.66 -1.64 12.10
C VAL A 210 8.99 -0.98 12.44
N LEU A 211 9.38 -1.01 13.70
CA LEU A 211 10.55 -0.35 14.25
C LEU A 211 11.67 -1.36 14.42
N SER A 212 12.75 -1.20 13.64
CA SER A 212 13.97 -1.99 13.81
C SER A 212 14.86 -1.33 14.86
N PRO A 213 15.16 -2.01 15.98
CA PRO A 213 16.00 -1.46 17.03
C PRO A 213 17.47 -1.34 16.63
N LEU A 214 18.08 -0.25 17.04
CA LEU A 214 19.47 0.11 16.84
C LEU A 214 20.06 0.56 18.17
N PHE A 215 21.36 0.37 18.34
CA PHE A 215 22.11 0.98 19.44
C PHE A 215 23.06 2.03 18.87
N LEU A 216 22.94 3.27 19.36
CA LEU A 216 23.88 4.34 19.06
C LEU A 216 24.86 4.49 20.21
N TYR A 217 26.14 4.34 19.91
CA TYR A 217 27.22 4.47 20.87
C TYR A 217 28.09 5.68 20.52
N THR A 218 28.38 6.51 21.53
CA THR A 218 29.40 7.55 21.45
C THR A 218 30.67 7.05 22.13
N LEU A 219 31.74 6.88 21.37
CA LEU A 219 33.02 6.33 21.80
C LEU A 219 34.07 7.44 21.83
N LYS A 220 34.91 7.46 22.87
CA LYS A 220 36.03 8.40 22.98
C LYS A 220 37.36 7.66 23.16
N TYR A 221 38.36 8.12 22.41
CA TYR A 221 39.75 7.72 22.55
C TYR A 221 40.65 8.95 22.48
N LYS A 222 41.32 9.30 23.58
CA LYS A 222 42.07 10.56 23.70
C LYS A 222 41.14 11.73 23.35
N GLU A 223 41.52 12.58 22.40
CA GLU A 223 40.71 13.71 21.93
C GLU A 223 39.76 13.34 20.77
N GLU A 224 39.78 12.10 20.28
CA GLU A 224 38.94 11.66 19.15
C GLU A 224 37.64 11.04 19.66
N THR A 225 36.50 11.52 19.16
CA THR A 225 35.17 10.98 19.44
C THR A 225 34.55 10.42 18.17
N LYS A 226 33.95 9.24 18.24
CA LYS A 226 33.22 8.61 17.12
C LYS A 226 31.87 8.12 17.56
N GLN A 227 30.88 8.29 16.69
CA GLN A 227 29.57 7.69 16.87
C GLN A 227 29.44 6.46 15.98
N VAL A 228 28.92 5.38 16.55
CA VAL A 228 28.72 4.12 15.84
C VAL A 228 27.31 3.60 16.09
N ILE A 229 26.71 3.05 15.04
CA ILE A 229 25.42 2.38 15.10
C ILE A 229 25.64 0.88 14.95
N ILE A 230 24.97 0.12 15.82
CA ILE A 230 24.79 -1.33 15.69
C ILE A 230 23.32 -1.63 15.43
N ASP A 231 23.03 -2.34 14.35
CA ASP A 231 21.69 -2.90 14.12
C ASP A 231 21.48 -4.12 15.05
N ALA A 232 20.45 -4.08 15.91
CA ALA A 232 20.22 -5.13 16.90
C ALA A 232 19.60 -6.42 16.30
N ILE A 233 19.36 -6.46 14.99
CA ILE A 233 18.82 -7.58 14.22
C ILE A 233 19.88 -8.22 13.32
N SER A 234 20.65 -7.42 12.58
CA SER A 234 21.70 -7.93 11.66
C SER A 234 23.10 -7.92 12.28
N GLN A 235 23.31 -7.19 13.38
CA GLN A 235 24.63 -6.90 13.96
C GLN A 235 25.53 -6.05 13.04
N ASP A 236 24.93 -5.40 12.03
CA ASP A 236 25.66 -4.53 11.14
C ASP A 236 26.19 -3.32 11.91
N PHE A 237 27.47 -3.04 11.67
CA PHE A 237 28.22 -1.96 12.29
C PHE A 237 28.42 -0.83 11.29
N LYS A 238 28.09 0.40 11.67
CA LYS A 238 28.31 1.60 10.86
C LYS A 238 28.90 2.73 11.71
N VAL A 239 29.92 3.41 11.18
CA VAL A 239 30.42 4.68 11.73
C VAL A 239 29.61 5.82 11.13
N LEU A 240 29.21 6.79 11.95
CA LEU A 240 28.56 8.03 11.51
C LEU A 240 29.57 9.11 11.14
#